data_AF-A0A3L6JT59-F1
#
_entry.id   AF-A0A3L6JT59-F1
#
_cell.length_a   1.000
_cell.length_b   1.000
_cell.length_c   1.000
_cell.angle_alpha   90.00
_cell.angle_beta   90.00
_cell.angle_gamma   90.00
#
_symmetry.space_group_name_H-M   'P 1'
#
loop_
_entity.id
_entity.type
_entity.pdbx_description
1 polymer ?
#
loop_
_entity_poly.entity_id
_entity_poly.type
_entity_poly.pdbx_seq_one_letter_code
_entity_poly.pdbx_strand_id
1 'polypeptide(L)'
;MELVDVGCVDAEEILRRLSMFGAFWKSRRAFQGMNLLWKAAWKSNIETLAVFLYGSRVTNIIFKVEYVHESPTCRIEITCMFTGWGMQAPRELASIESLAKKLLTELFSFGQDELYPFAVESGLDPLPAEQGVVEIFLCPYCGARYLKRGLQCDSDGSVRCQNCGRWVPPFQPGPEAQKAE
;
A
#
# COMPACT_ATOMS: atom_id res chain seq x y z
N MET A 1 -12.27 -8.94 21.92
CA MET A 1 -12.38 -8.28 20.60
C MET A 1 -11.88 -6.87 20.80
N GLU A 2 -10.70 -6.55 20.29
CA GLU A 2 -10.09 -5.23 20.44
C GLU A 2 -10.15 -4.51 19.09
N LEU A 3 -10.46 -3.22 19.14
CA LEU A 3 -10.62 -2.35 17.98
C LEU A 3 -9.36 -1.51 17.81
N VAL A 4 -8.91 -1.33 16.57
CA VAL A 4 -7.88 -0.36 16.23
C VAL A 4 -8.55 0.83 15.57
N ASP A 5 -8.52 1.98 16.26
CA ASP A 5 -8.94 3.25 15.68
C ASP A 5 -7.80 3.80 14.84
N VAL A 6 -8.08 3.99 13.56
CA VAL A 6 -7.14 4.61 12.62
C VAL A 6 -7.57 6.07 12.46
N GLY A 7 -6.66 7.00 12.75
CA GLY A 7 -6.92 8.44 12.61
C GLY A 7 -7.28 8.85 11.17
N CYS A 8 -7.68 10.11 10.97
CA CYS A 8 -8.23 10.66 9.70
C CYS A 8 -7.44 10.26 8.45
N VAL A 9 -7.89 9.20 7.79
CA VAL A 9 -7.54 8.82 6.42
C VAL A 9 -8.82 8.45 5.71
N ASP A 10 -8.94 8.80 4.42
CA ASP A 10 -10.10 8.38 3.64
C ASP A 10 -10.14 6.85 3.48
N ALA A 11 -11.32 6.35 3.09
CA ALA A 11 -11.55 4.92 2.92
C ALA A 11 -10.60 4.27 1.91
N GLU A 12 -10.23 4.97 0.84
CA GLU A 12 -9.41 4.41 -0.23
C GLU A 12 -7.97 4.20 0.23
N GLU A 13 -7.42 5.15 0.99
CA GLU A 13 -6.11 5.06 1.62
C GLU A 13 -6.06 3.93 2.66
N ILE A 14 -7.15 3.70 3.43
CA ILE A 14 -7.26 2.56 4.35
C ILE A 14 -7.20 1.24 3.58
N LEU A 15 -8.04 1.07 2.55
CA LEU A 15 -8.08 -0.16 1.74
C LEU A 15 -6.74 -0.41 1.02
N ARG A 16 -6.08 0.67 0.60
CA ARG A 16 -4.75 0.63 0.00
C ARG A 16 -3.71 0.14 0.99
N ARG A 17 -3.61 0.77 2.16
CA ARG A 17 -2.65 0.39 3.21
C ARG A 17 -2.83 -1.06 3.58
N LEU A 18 -4.08 -1.46 3.84
CA LEU A 18 -4.39 -2.84 4.16
C LEU A 18 -3.92 -3.79 3.06
N SER A 19 -4.14 -3.50 1.77
CA SER A 19 -3.65 -4.35 0.68
C SER A 19 -2.12 -4.60 0.69
N MET A 20 -1.34 -3.72 1.33
CA MET A 20 0.12 -3.87 1.48
C MET A 20 0.52 -4.56 2.79
N PHE A 21 -0.42 -4.88 3.69
CA PHE A 21 -0.10 -5.42 5.01
C PHE A 21 0.75 -6.69 4.95
N GLY A 22 0.48 -7.60 4.00
CA GLY A 22 1.30 -8.82 3.84
C GLY A 22 2.76 -8.53 3.48
N ALA A 23 2.99 -7.51 2.65
CA ALA A 23 4.33 -7.03 2.32
C ALA A 23 5.04 -6.44 3.53
N PHE A 24 4.34 -5.53 4.20
CA PHE A 24 4.82 -4.85 5.38
C PHE A 24 5.19 -5.84 6.49
N TRP A 25 4.34 -6.86 6.71
CA TRP A 25 4.59 -7.98 7.60
C TRP A 25 5.90 -8.71 7.29
N LYS A 26 6.14 -9.07 6.02
CA LYS A 26 7.37 -9.76 5.59
C LYS A 26 8.62 -8.91 5.86
N SER A 27 8.56 -7.61 5.60
CA SER A 27 9.69 -6.69 5.78
C SER A 27 10.18 -6.60 7.23
N ARG A 28 9.28 -6.82 8.19
CA ARG A 28 9.57 -6.78 9.64
C ARG A 28 10.11 -8.10 10.19
N ARG A 29 10.40 -9.07 9.32
CA ARG A 29 10.84 -10.43 9.67
C ARG A 29 9.93 -11.12 10.71
N ALA A 30 8.67 -10.72 10.77
CA ALA A 30 7.66 -11.30 11.63
C ALA A 30 7.20 -12.64 11.04
N PHE A 31 7.49 -13.76 11.68
CA PHE A 31 6.97 -15.11 11.35
C PHE A 31 6.97 -15.51 9.84
N GLN A 32 6.40 -16.67 9.50
CA GLN A 32 6.32 -17.13 8.10
C GLN A 32 5.55 -16.11 7.23
N GLY A 33 5.96 -15.98 5.97
CA GLY A 33 5.44 -14.97 5.05
C GLY A 33 3.92 -14.96 4.97
N MET A 34 3.32 -13.87 5.46
CA MET A 34 1.89 -13.61 5.38
C MET A 34 1.54 -13.11 3.98
N ASN A 35 0.56 -13.72 3.31
CA ASN A 35 0.10 -13.30 2.00
C ASN A 35 -1.37 -12.90 2.06
N LEU A 36 -1.75 -11.89 1.27
CA LEU A 36 -3.16 -11.61 1.03
C LEU A 36 -3.75 -12.76 0.20
N LEU A 37 -4.70 -13.49 0.79
CA LEU A 37 -5.38 -14.61 0.12
C LEU A 37 -6.66 -14.14 -0.56
N TRP A 38 -7.38 -13.22 0.06
CA TRP A 38 -8.66 -12.75 -0.42
C TRP A 38 -9.00 -11.36 0.12
N LYS A 39 -9.74 -10.56 -0.67
CA LYS A 39 -10.34 -9.32 -0.21
C LYS A 39 -11.70 -9.09 -0.88
N ALA A 40 -12.59 -8.43 -0.15
CA ALA A 40 -13.81 -7.84 -0.71
C ALA A 40 -14.05 -6.48 -0.06
N ALA A 41 -14.60 -5.56 -0.84
CA ALA A 41 -14.99 -4.24 -0.37
C ALA A 41 -16.37 -3.88 -0.94
N TRP A 42 -17.17 -3.24 -0.12
CA TRP A 42 -18.46 -2.69 -0.47
C TRP A 42 -18.49 -1.22 -0.06
N LYS A 43 -18.96 -0.36 -0.97
CA LYS A 43 -18.97 1.10 -0.79
C LYS A 43 -20.39 1.59 -1.01
N SER A 44 -20.85 2.42 -0.08
CA SER A 44 -22.07 3.20 -0.17
C SER A 44 -21.75 4.69 0.03
N ASN A 45 -22.77 5.54 0.03
CA ASN A 45 -22.59 6.96 0.34
C ASN A 45 -22.36 7.21 1.85
N ILE A 46 -22.73 6.25 2.71
CA ILE A 46 -22.72 6.40 4.16
C ILE A 46 -21.49 5.72 4.76
N GLU A 47 -21.17 4.54 4.26
CA GLU A 47 -20.06 3.72 4.77
C GLU A 47 -19.32 2.93 3.69
N THR A 48 -18.09 2.57 4.01
CA THR A 48 -17.30 1.55 3.32
C THR A 48 -17.06 0.38 4.26
N LEU A 49 -17.42 -0.82 3.81
CA LEU A 49 -17.16 -2.08 4.50
C LEU A 49 -16.14 -2.89 3.71
N ALA A 50 -15.14 -3.47 4.37
CA ALA A 50 -14.22 -4.37 3.68
C ALA A 50 -13.76 -5.52 4.57
N VAL A 51 -13.37 -6.61 3.92
CA VAL A 51 -12.78 -7.78 4.57
C VAL A 51 -11.50 -8.15 3.83
N PHE A 52 -10.41 -8.33 4.58
CA PHE A 52 -9.13 -8.83 4.08
C PHE A 52 -8.78 -10.12 4.81
N LEU A 53 -8.48 -11.16 4.06
CA LEU A 53 -7.99 -12.43 4.59
C LEU A 53 -6.52 -12.59 4.22
N TYR A 54 -5.68 -12.57 5.24
CA TYR A 54 -4.28 -12.92 5.18
C TYR A 54 -4.07 -14.35 5.64
N GLY A 55 -3.09 -15.04 5.04
CA GLY A 55 -2.74 -16.38 5.46
C GLY A 55 -1.26 -16.70 5.30
N SER A 56 -0.84 -17.62 6.16
CA SER A 56 0.44 -18.33 6.15
C SER A 56 0.16 -19.84 6.17
N ARG A 57 1.18 -20.68 6.34
CA ARG A 57 0.97 -22.14 6.44
C ARG A 57 0.18 -22.57 7.68
N VAL A 58 0.23 -21.78 8.75
CA VAL A 58 -0.29 -22.18 10.08
C VAL A 58 -1.28 -21.19 10.67
N THR A 59 -1.40 -19.99 10.10
CA THR A 59 -2.24 -18.94 10.66
C THR A 59 -2.89 -18.11 9.57
N ASN A 60 -4.16 -17.78 9.79
CA ASN A 60 -4.92 -16.81 9.04
C ASN A 60 -5.23 -15.59 9.91
N ILE A 61 -5.22 -14.41 9.30
CA ILE A 61 -5.64 -13.16 9.93
C ILE A 61 -6.73 -12.55 9.06
N ILE A 62 -7.86 -12.22 9.67
CA ILE A 62 -8.97 -11.53 9.03
C ILE A 62 -8.99 -10.11 9.57
N PHE A 63 -9.00 -9.12 8.67
CA PHE A 63 -9.35 -7.75 9.00
C PHE A 63 -10.73 -7.45 8.48
N LYS A 64 -11.62 -7.03 9.36
CA LYS A 64 -12.92 -6.45 9.00
C LYS A 64 -12.82 -4.94 9.23
N VAL A 65 -13.17 -4.19 8.19
CA VAL A 65 -13.03 -2.73 8.13
C VAL A 65 -14.42 -2.14 8.02
N GLU A 66 -14.71 -1.17 8.88
CA GLU A 66 -15.91 -0.36 8.84
C GLU A 66 -15.48 1.11 8.85
N TYR A 67 -15.76 1.84 7.77
CA TYR A 67 -15.44 3.25 7.63
C TYR A 67 -16.72 4.06 7.43
N VAL A 68 -16.96 5.06 8.26
CA VAL A 68 -18.14 5.94 8.15
C VAL A 68 -17.73 7.23 7.44
N HIS A 69 -18.41 7.58 6.34
CA HIS A 69 -18.07 8.76 5.53
C HIS A 69 -18.48 10.08 6.18
N GLU A 70 -19.62 10.11 6.89
CA GLU A 70 -20.13 11.31 7.56
C GLU A 70 -19.30 11.72 8.77
N SER A 71 -18.73 10.75 9.46
CA SER A 71 -17.80 10.93 10.57
C SER A 71 -16.57 10.10 10.25
N PRO A 72 -15.50 10.68 9.65
CA PRO A 72 -14.37 9.97 9.02
C PRO A 72 -13.58 9.14 10.03
N THR A 73 -14.17 8.03 10.41
CA THR A 73 -13.79 7.16 11.50
C THR A 73 -13.71 5.77 10.90
N CYS A 74 -12.56 5.13 11.15
CA CYS A 74 -12.28 3.81 10.67
C CYS A 74 -12.15 2.87 11.87
N ARG A 75 -12.95 1.81 11.85
CA ARG A 75 -12.84 0.71 12.79
C ARG A 75 -12.27 -0.50 12.07
N ILE A 76 -11.18 -1.04 12.59
CA ILE A 76 -10.61 -2.31 12.12
C ILE A 76 -10.71 -3.34 13.23
N GLU A 77 -11.48 -4.39 12.96
CA GLU A 77 -11.57 -5.59 13.79
C GLU A 77 -10.61 -6.65 13.24
N ILE A 78 -9.82 -7.25 14.13
CA ILE A 78 -8.79 -8.24 13.79
C ILE A 78 -9.15 -9.57 14.41
N THR A 79 -9.26 -10.61 13.58
CA THR A 79 -9.51 -11.99 14.02
C THR A 79 -8.39 -12.90 13.53
N CYS A 80 -7.72 -13.58 14.46
CA CYS A 80 -6.66 -14.55 14.14
C CYS A 80 -7.18 -15.98 14.31
N MET A 81 -6.87 -16.84 13.35
CA MET A 81 -7.27 -18.26 13.37
C MET A 81 -6.07 -19.15 13.07
N PHE A 82 -5.90 -20.22 13.84
CA PHE A 82 -4.85 -21.20 13.59
C PHE A 82 -5.38 -22.30 12.68
N THR A 83 -4.65 -22.62 11.61
CA THR A 83 -5.01 -23.67 10.65
C THR A 83 -4.20 -24.95 10.83
N GLY A 84 -3.13 -24.90 11.63
CA GLY A 84 -2.32 -26.08 11.93
C GLY A 84 -2.93 -26.98 13.02
N TRP A 85 -2.55 -28.24 13.01
CA TRP A 85 -2.86 -29.19 14.08
C TRP A 85 -1.70 -29.22 15.08
N GLY A 86 -1.81 -28.53 16.22
CA GLY A 86 -0.76 -28.50 17.23
C GLY A 86 -1.21 -27.92 18.57
N MET A 87 -0.73 -28.49 19.69
CA MET A 87 -1.13 -28.14 21.07
C MET A 87 -0.68 -26.73 21.54
N GLN A 88 0.10 -25.99 20.75
CA GLN A 88 0.61 -24.66 21.12
C GLN A 88 -0.22 -23.48 20.58
N ALA A 89 -1.26 -23.76 19.78
CA ALA A 89 -2.03 -22.75 19.05
C ALA A 89 -2.57 -21.57 19.89
N PRO A 90 -3.10 -21.73 21.12
CA PRO A 90 -3.75 -20.60 21.82
C PRO A 90 -2.79 -19.49 22.28
N ARG A 91 -1.58 -19.86 22.75
CA ARG A 91 -0.59 -18.87 23.20
C ARG A 91 0.04 -18.13 22.02
N GLU A 92 0.26 -18.84 20.91
CA GLU A 92 0.76 -18.24 19.69
C GLU A 92 -0.27 -17.29 19.05
N LEU A 93 -1.56 -17.61 19.11
CA LEU A 93 -2.62 -16.75 18.58
C LEU A 93 -2.68 -15.38 19.24
N ALA A 94 -2.62 -15.31 20.58
CA ALA A 94 -2.60 -14.03 21.28
C ALA A 94 -1.37 -13.19 20.92
N SER A 95 -0.21 -13.84 20.72
CA SER A 95 1.01 -13.17 20.26
C SER A 95 0.89 -12.66 18.82
N ILE A 96 0.27 -13.44 17.92
CA ILE A 96 0.07 -13.06 16.52
C ILE A 96 -0.92 -11.90 16.42
N GLU A 97 -2.02 -11.92 17.18
CA GLU A 97 -3.00 -10.84 17.20
C GLU A 97 -2.36 -9.53 17.71
N SER A 98 -1.59 -9.60 18.80
CA SER A 98 -0.84 -8.45 19.33
C SER A 98 0.16 -7.90 18.32
N LEU A 99 0.88 -8.79 17.62
CA LEU A 99 1.81 -8.41 16.57
C LEU A 99 1.10 -7.76 15.37
N ALA A 100 -0.03 -8.32 14.94
CA ALA A 100 -0.83 -7.77 13.85
C ALA A 100 -1.32 -6.37 14.17
N LYS A 101 -1.80 -6.14 15.39
CA LYS A 101 -2.17 -4.80 15.87
C LYS A 101 -1.01 -3.84 15.82
N LYS A 102 0.15 -4.22 16.38
CA LYS A 102 1.36 -3.39 16.38
C LYS A 102 1.75 -3.01 14.95
N LEU A 103 1.79 -3.97 14.04
CA LEU A 103 2.15 -3.75 12.65
C LEU A 103 1.10 -2.91 11.91
N LEU A 104 -0.18 -3.06 12.25
CA LEU A 104 -1.24 -2.21 11.71
C LEU A 104 -1.04 -0.76 12.16
N THR A 105 -0.80 -0.52 13.45
CA THR A 105 -0.49 0.82 13.97
C THR A 105 0.74 1.43 13.28
N GLU A 106 1.81 0.64 13.13
CA GLU A 106 3.01 1.07 12.39
C GLU A 106 2.67 1.43 10.94
N LEU A 107 1.98 0.55 10.22
CA LEU A 107 1.57 0.74 8.82
C LEU A 107 0.78 2.04 8.62
N PHE A 108 -0.08 2.39 9.58
CA PHE A 108 -0.86 3.63 9.56
C PHE A 108 -0.09 4.86 10.06
N SER A 109 1.04 4.69 10.73
CA SER A 109 1.93 5.80 11.12
C SER A 109 2.87 6.27 10.01
N PHE A 110 3.13 5.43 9.00
CA PHE A 110 4.02 5.79 7.88
C PHE A 110 3.39 6.84 6.95
N GLY A 111 4.24 7.74 6.46
CA GLY A 111 3.90 8.64 5.35
C GLY A 111 3.85 7.90 4.00
N GLN A 112 3.24 8.49 2.98
CA GLN A 112 3.15 7.87 1.64
C GLN A 112 4.54 7.54 1.05
N ASP A 113 5.54 8.39 1.28
CA ASP A 113 6.90 8.22 0.76
C ASP A 113 7.61 6.98 1.33
N GLU A 114 7.25 6.57 2.55
CA GLU A 114 7.81 5.40 3.23
C GLU A 114 7.11 4.11 2.79
N LEU A 115 5.86 4.21 2.31
CA LEU A 115 5.06 3.06 1.90
C LEU A 115 5.39 2.55 0.48
N TYR A 116 5.98 3.41 -0.35
CA TYR A 116 6.25 3.14 -1.76
C TYR A 116 7.23 1.98 -2.01
N PRO A 117 8.36 1.84 -1.29
CA PRO A 117 9.27 0.70 -1.47
C PRO A 117 8.57 -0.66 -1.28
N PHE A 118 7.65 -0.75 -0.31
CA PHE A 118 6.93 -2.00 -0.03
C PHE A 118 5.95 -2.39 -1.15
N ALA A 119 5.30 -1.40 -1.77
CA ALA A 119 4.41 -1.64 -2.90
C ALA A 119 5.18 -2.24 -4.09
N VAL A 120 6.33 -1.62 -4.43
CA VAL A 120 7.20 -2.05 -5.54
C VAL A 120 7.77 -3.45 -5.31
N GLU A 121 8.30 -3.75 -4.12
CA GLU A 121 8.85 -5.07 -3.79
C GLU A 121 7.81 -6.20 -3.83
N SER A 122 6.53 -5.85 -3.68
CA SER A 122 5.44 -6.82 -3.60
C SER A 122 4.80 -7.15 -4.94
N GLY A 123 5.27 -6.53 -6.03
CA GLY A 123 4.62 -6.62 -7.34
C GLY A 123 3.17 -6.13 -7.30
N LEU A 124 2.80 -5.36 -6.26
CA LEU A 124 1.58 -4.59 -6.26
C LEU A 124 1.84 -3.42 -7.20
N ASP A 125 0.95 -3.19 -8.16
CA ASP A 125 1.05 -2.00 -8.99
C ASP A 125 1.19 -0.79 -8.05
N PRO A 126 2.30 -0.03 -8.11
CA PRO A 126 2.36 1.25 -7.43
C PRO A 126 1.27 2.09 -8.08
N LEU A 127 0.16 2.29 -7.36
CA LEU A 127 -1.10 2.76 -7.91
C LEU A 127 -0.92 3.93 -8.91
N PRO A 128 -1.75 3.97 -9.98
CA PRO A 128 -1.92 5.18 -10.76
C PRO A 128 -2.51 6.23 -9.82
N ALA A 129 -1.72 7.27 -9.59
CA ALA A 129 -2.12 8.38 -8.76
C ALA A 129 -3.14 9.22 -9.52
N GLU A 130 -4.40 8.88 -9.38
CA GLU A 130 -5.49 9.82 -9.66
C GLU A 130 -5.79 10.50 -8.33
N GLN A 131 -4.91 11.37 -7.82
CA GLN A 131 -4.87 12.80 -8.15
C GLN A 131 -3.44 13.37 -8.21
N GLY A 132 -2.52 12.64 -8.81
CA GLY A 132 -1.16 13.14 -9.03
C GLY A 132 -0.26 12.05 -9.54
N VAL A 133 -0.47 11.62 -10.79
CA VAL A 133 0.32 10.61 -11.50
C VAL A 133 1.76 10.79 -11.06
N VAL A 134 2.29 9.81 -10.34
CA VAL A 134 3.70 9.82 -9.97
C VAL A 134 4.44 9.56 -11.28
N GLU A 135 4.66 10.63 -12.03
CA GLU A 135 5.37 10.55 -13.30
C GLU A 135 6.80 10.16 -12.96
N ILE A 136 7.13 8.90 -13.26
CA ILE A 136 8.49 8.40 -13.14
C ILE A 136 9.25 8.90 -14.35
N PHE A 137 10.25 9.74 -14.12
CA PHE A 137 11.19 10.13 -15.14
C PHE A 137 12.34 9.11 -15.18
N LEU A 138 12.53 8.49 -16.33
CA LEU A 138 13.67 7.62 -16.62
C LEU A 138 14.64 8.36 -17.53
N CYS A 139 15.87 8.56 -17.09
CA CYS A 139 16.90 9.19 -17.92
C CYS A 139 17.33 8.23 -19.05
N PRO A 140 17.19 8.60 -20.34
CA PRO A 140 17.56 7.73 -21.46
C PRO A 140 19.07 7.53 -21.61
N TYR A 141 19.88 8.35 -20.95
CA TYR A 141 21.34 8.30 -21.06
C TYR A 141 22.00 7.42 -20.00
N CYS A 142 21.44 7.32 -18.79
CA CYS A 142 22.06 6.57 -17.68
C CYS A 142 21.10 5.62 -16.95
N GLY A 143 19.82 5.58 -17.30
CA GLY A 143 18.83 4.69 -16.69
C GLY A 143 18.40 5.08 -15.27
N ALA A 144 18.86 6.22 -14.73
CA ALA A 144 18.42 6.68 -13.42
C ALA A 144 16.92 7.00 -13.40
N ARG A 145 16.25 6.67 -12.29
CA ARG A 145 14.80 6.80 -12.09
C ARG A 145 14.53 7.85 -11.01
N TYR A 146 13.64 8.79 -11.31
CA TYR A 146 13.30 9.90 -10.43
C TYR A 146 11.79 10.13 -10.37
N LEU A 147 11.34 10.71 -9.25
CA LEU A 147 10.00 11.30 -9.15
C LEU A 147 10.04 12.70 -9.79
N LYS A 148 9.15 12.98 -10.75
CA LYS A 148 9.16 14.25 -11.51
C LYS A 148 9.05 15.50 -10.63
N ARG A 149 8.38 15.40 -9.46
CA ARG A 149 8.22 16.49 -8.47
C ARG A 149 9.55 17.07 -7.93
N GLY A 150 10.65 16.30 -8.01
CA GLY A 150 11.96 16.70 -7.48
C GLY A 150 12.96 17.11 -8.55
N LEU A 151 12.54 17.25 -9.80
CA LEU A 151 13.44 17.49 -10.93
C LEU A 151 13.52 18.97 -11.27
N GLN A 152 14.72 19.41 -11.65
CA GLN A 152 14.90 20.74 -12.23
C GLN A 152 14.47 20.68 -13.70
N CYS A 153 13.45 21.46 -14.04
CA CYS A 153 12.99 21.68 -15.40
C CYS A 153 13.46 23.06 -15.90
N ASP A 154 13.79 23.17 -17.18
CA ASP A 154 13.97 24.47 -17.85
C ASP A 154 12.64 25.03 -18.39
N SER A 155 12.69 26.20 -19.03
CA SER A 155 11.52 26.86 -19.62
C SER A 155 10.86 26.07 -20.74
N ASP A 156 11.61 25.18 -21.38
CA ASP A 156 11.16 24.38 -22.52
C ASP A 156 10.60 23.01 -22.06
N GLY A 157 10.61 22.74 -20.75
CA GLY A 157 10.14 21.48 -20.16
C GLY A 157 11.16 20.36 -20.19
N SER A 158 12.42 20.64 -20.54
CA SER A 158 13.50 19.66 -20.46
C SER A 158 13.89 19.42 -19.00
N VAL A 159 14.24 18.18 -18.67
CA VAL A 159 14.58 17.73 -17.33
C VAL A 159 16.08 17.53 -17.19
N ARG A 160 16.72 18.15 -16.19
CA ARG A 160 18.14 17.87 -15.88
C ARG A 160 18.28 16.63 -15.01
N CYS A 161 18.96 15.61 -15.53
CA CYS A 161 19.26 14.40 -14.76
C CYS A 161 20.27 14.69 -13.64
N GLN A 162 19.89 14.41 -12.39
CA GLN A 162 20.76 14.64 -11.22
C GLN A 162 21.99 13.72 -11.17
N ASN A 163 21.94 12.55 -11.82
CA ASN A 163 23.03 11.57 -11.81
C ASN A 163 24.08 11.84 -12.91
N CYS A 164 23.65 12.02 -14.16
CA CYS A 164 24.59 12.23 -15.28
C CYS A 164 24.75 13.70 -15.70
N GLY A 165 23.99 14.62 -15.11
CA GLY A 165 24.04 16.07 -15.38
C GLY A 165 23.46 16.51 -16.72
N ARG A 166 23.07 15.59 -17.61
CA ARG A 166 22.53 15.87 -18.96
C ARG A 166 21.08 16.35 -18.90
N TRP A 167 20.72 17.21 -19.85
CA TRP A 167 19.35 17.63 -20.11
C TRP A 167 18.64 16.62 -21.01
N VAL A 168 17.40 16.29 -20.66
CA VAL A 168 16.52 15.38 -21.41
C VAL A 168 15.32 16.18 -21.90
N PRO A 169 15.09 16.25 -23.23
CA PRO A 169 13.99 17.03 -23.78
C PRO A 169 12.63 16.52 -23.28
N PRO A 170 11.59 17.37 -23.25
CA PRO A 170 10.24 16.95 -22.88
C PRO A 170 9.80 15.79 -23.78
N PHE A 171 9.20 14.76 -23.17
CA PHE A 171 8.67 13.63 -23.91
C PHE A 171 7.51 14.10 -24.78
N GLN A 172 7.72 14.17 -26.09
CA GLN A 172 6.62 14.34 -27.03
C GLN A 172 6.01 12.95 -27.27
N PRO A 173 4.75 12.71 -26.91
CA PRO A 173 4.09 11.48 -27.29
C PRO A 173 4.14 11.37 -28.82
N GLY A 174 4.60 10.23 -29.32
CA GLY A 174 4.70 10.00 -30.76
C GLY A 174 3.36 10.22 -31.45
N PRO A 175 3.35 10.56 -32.76
CA PRO A 175 2.13 10.89 -33.50
C PRO A 175 1.07 9.77 -33.53
N GLU A 176 1.43 8.54 -33.14
CA GLU A 176 0.53 7.40 -33.03
C GLU A 176 -0.43 7.49 -31.83
N ALA A 177 -0.05 8.18 -30.75
CA ALA A 177 -0.90 8.36 -29.56
C ALA A 177 -2.00 9.41 -29.76
N GLN A 178 -1.95 10.21 -30.82
CA GLN A 178 -2.89 11.30 -31.09
C GLN A 178 -4.10 10.88 -31.96
N LYS A 179 -4.17 9.61 -32.39
CA LYS A 179 -5.25 9.11 -33.27
C LYS A 179 -6.34 8.30 -32.54
N ALA A 180 -6.30 8.26 -31.21
CA ALA A 180 -7.27 7.53 -30.39
C ALA A 180 -8.17 8.52 -29.63
N GLU A 181 -8.96 9.30 -30.36
CA GLU A 181 -10.13 10.06 -29.84
C GLU A 181 -11.29 9.96 -30.83
#